data_AF-A0A842ULK8-F1
#
_entry.id   AF-A0A842ULK8-F1
#
_cell.length_a   1.000
_cell.length_b   1.000
_cell.length_c   1.000
_cell.angle_alpha   90.00
_cell.angle_beta   90.00
_cell.angle_gamma   90.00
#
_symmetry.space_group_name_H-M   'P 1'
#
loop_
_entity.id
_entity.type
_entity.pdbx_description
1 polymer ?
#
loop_
_entity_poly.entity_id
_entity_poly.type
_entity_poly.pdbx_seq_one_letter_code
_entity_poly.pdbx_strand_id
1 'polypeptide(L)'
;MFVEINLEEILPKKSYTGEDVLVKKSDSSLIIYYLSKYSNGKLKTQKFQPAKAKLPKKIKLSEDLMESMGLYFGDGQKAITSKSYQAMRFANSDARIIKKFLKALQKLKVKNNNLKVYVRISTLRKNTKPIAFWSKITNIPKKNFYKISWQKSKHKTSKAAQKGTITLILANSSFRLVFDALYKHIKTLAKYNKDVAAPFLRGIIAADGTVYFDGRHREVSIAAKYKKDRIYIKKLLSLLEILPNKDNLTPTKEAVTITGFSNLTKIQKHNLCSLHPKKELKLNDALKTYKNICYRKGVGKLKVMALLKENPSTVTKLAKKLNRKENAVRRYLRQYEKEGKAIRKTAIQTSRTGRYAEVWVAC
;
A
#
# COMPACT_ATOMS: atom_id res chain seq x y z
N MET A 1 -8.39 16.26 11.26
CA MET A 1 -9.22 17.14 10.41
C MET A 1 -10.20 16.27 9.62
N PHE A 2 -11.51 16.46 9.79
CA PHE A 2 -12.50 15.73 9.00
C PHE A 2 -12.73 16.49 7.70
N VAL A 3 -12.20 15.97 6.59
CA VAL A 3 -12.47 16.52 5.27
C VAL A 3 -13.77 15.89 4.76
N GLU A 4 -14.75 16.71 4.40
CA GLU A 4 -15.92 16.26 3.65
C GLU A 4 -15.67 16.48 2.15
N ILE A 5 -16.08 15.52 1.34
CA ILE A 5 -16.06 15.63 -0.12
C ILE A 5 -17.49 15.81 -0.59
N ASN A 6 -17.79 16.93 -1.23
CA ASN A 6 -19.02 17.10 -1.99
C ASN A 6 -18.89 16.31 -3.30
N LEU A 7 -19.70 15.26 -3.46
CA LEU A 7 -19.63 14.42 -4.64
C LEU A 7 -19.93 15.20 -5.92
N GLU A 8 -20.81 16.18 -5.85
CA GLU A 8 -21.23 16.97 -7.00
C GLU A 8 -20.05 17.70 -7.66
N GLU A 9 -19.16 18.27 -6.85
CA GLU A 9 -18.00 19.07 -7.29
C GLU A 9 -16.95 18.24 -8.03
N ILE A 10 -16.93 16.92 -7.81
CA ILE A 10 -15.97 16.02 -8.44
C ILE A 10 -16.56 15.24 -9.61
N LEU A 11 -17.87 15.35 -9.88
CA LEU A 11 -18.49 14.64 -10.99
C LEU A 11 -17.96 15.14 -12.33
N PRO A 12 -17.62 14.22 -13.26
CA PRO A 12 -17.32 14.64 -14.61
C PRO A 12 -18.59 15.12 -15.30
N LYS A 13 -18.48 16.16 -16.13
CA LYS A 13 -19.61 16.67 -16.95
C LYS A 13 -20.09 15.66 -18.00
N LYS A 14 -19.16 14.84 -18.52
CA LYS A 14 -19.42 13.81 -19.53
C LYS A 14 -19.12 12.41 -18.98
N SER A 15 -19.90 11.44 -19.43
CA SER A 15 -19.69 10.01 -19.16
C SER A 15 -18.54 9.44 -20.00
N TYR A 16 -18.21 8.17 -19.80
CA TYR A 16 -17.21 7.47 -20.61
C TYR A 16 -17.59 7.33 -22.10
N THR A 17 -18.86 7.54 -22.44
CA THR A 17 -19.37 7.51 -23.82
C THR A 17 -19.55 8.91 -24.41
N GLY A 18 -19.10 9.97 -23.72
CA GLY A 18 -19.25 11.36 -24.17
C GLY A 18 -20.61 12.01 -23.89
N GLU A 19 -21.56 11.25 -23.33
CA GLU A 19 -22.91 11.72 -23.01
C GLU A 19 -22.92 12.57 -21.74
N ASP A 20 -23.82 13.55 -21.67
CA ASP A 20 -23.96 14.41 -20.49
C ASP A 20 -24.39 13.63 -19.24
N VAL A 21 -23.72 13.94 -18.14
CA VAL A 21 -24.03 13.38 -16.83
C VAL A 21 -25.12 14.23 -16.19
N LEU A 22 -26.27 13.61 -15.97
CA LEU A 22 -27.44 14.24 -15.38
C LEU A 22 -27.48 13.94 -13.88
N VAL A 23 -27.73 14.97 -13.08
CA VAL A 23 -27.75 14.89 -11.62
C VAL A 23 -29.06 15.48 -11.11
N LYS A 24 -29.89 14.64 -10.50
CA LYS A 24 -31.05 15.11 -9.71
C LYS A 24 -30.62 15.23 -8.25
N LYS A 25 -30.83 16.42 -7.68
CA LYS A 25 -30.44 16.74 -6.31
C LYS A 25 -31.60 16.55 -5.36
N SER A 26 -31.26 16.16 -4.14
CA SER A 26 -32.09 16.25 -2.94
C SER A 26 -31.19 16.78 -1.81
N ASP A 27 -31.76 17.12 -0.67
CA ASP A 27 -31.01 17.70 0.45
C ASP A 27 -29.81 16.84 0.87
N SER A 28 -29.99 15.52 0.91
CA SER A 28 -28.98 14.57 1.40
C SER A 28 -28.39 13.63 0.34
N SER A 29 -28.96 13.58 -0.86
CA SER A 29 -28.56 12.59 -1.87
C SER A 29 -28.51 13.13 -3.30
N LEU A 30 -27.67 12.49 -4.12
CA LEU A 30 -27.56 12.69 -5.55
C LEU A 30 -28.10 11.46 -6.27
N ILE A 31 -28.95 11.66 -7.27
CA ILE A 31 -29.36 10.62 -8.21
C ILE A 31 -28.69 10.92 -9.54
N ILE A 32 -27.76 10.05 -9.92
CA ILE A 32 -26.87 10.25 -11.06
C ILE A 32 -27.22 9.25 -12.15
N TYR A 33 -27.36 9.75 -13.38
CA TYR A 33 -27.65 8.96 -14.57
C TYR A 33 -27.15 9.69 -15.83
N TYR A 34 -27.12 9.02 -16.96
CA TYR A 34 -26.87 9.61 -18.27
C TYR A 34 -27.62 8.81 -19.33
N LEU A 35 -27.90 9.41 -20.49
CA LEU A 35 -28.55 8.70 -21.59
C LEU A 35 -27.47 8.16 -22.52
N SER A 36 -27.32 6.84 -22.62
CA SER A 36 -26.34 6.24 -23.52
C SER A 36 -26.96 5.96 -24.89
N LYS A 37 -26.35 6.49 -25.96
CA LYS A 37 -26.68 6.09 -27.34
C LYS A 37 -26.06 4.75 -27.75
N TYR A 38 -25.14 4.20 -26.95
CA TYR A 38 -24.46 2.95 -27.27
C TYR A 38 -25.32 1.71 -26.96
N SER A 39 -25.69 1.00 -28.01
CA SER A 39 -26.11 -0.42 -28.01
C SER A 39 -24.92 -1.27 -28.48
N ASN A 40 -24.78 -2.52 -27.99
CA ASN A 40 -23.68 -3.44 -28.27
C ASN A 40 -23.47 -3.72 -29.78
N GLY A 41 -22.77 -2.84 -30.50
CA GLY A 41 -22.29 -3.05 -31.87
C GLY A 41 -23.37 -3.25 -32.94
N LYS A 42 -24.65 -3.28 -32.57
CA LYS A 42 -25.79 -3.28 -33.50
C LYS A 42 -26.45 -1.90 -33.43
N LEU A 43 -26.32 -1.15 -34.54
CA LEU A 43 -27.08 0.06 -34.85
C LEU A 43 -28.59 -0.26 -34.75
N LYS A 44 -29.18 -0.11 -33.56
CA LYS A 44 -30.64 -0.02 -33.37
C LYS A 44 -30.95 0.90 -32.18
N THR A 45 -31.14 2.18 -32.51
CA THR A 45 -32.21 3.13 -32.10
C THR A 45 -32.78 3.18 -30.67
N GLN A 46 -32.55 2.24 -29.76
CA GLN A 46 -33.07 2.34 -28.40
C GLN A 46 -32.04 2.97 -27.45
N LYS A 47 -32.39 4.14 -26.91
CA LYS A 47 -31.64 4.79 -25.82
C LYS A 47 -31.61 3.84 -24.62
N PHE A 48 -30.43 3.33 -24.28
CA PHE A 48 -30.25 2.56 -23.06
C PHE A 48 -30.05 3.53 -21.90
N GLN A 49 -30.92 3.48 -20.89
CA GLN A 49 -30.73 4.21 -19.65
C GLN A 49 -30.03 3.29 -18.64
N PRO A 50 -28.77 3.57 -18.27
CA PRO A 50 -28.12 2.84 -17.20
C PRO A 50 -28.89 2.97 -15.89
N ALA A 51 -28.75 1.96 -15.02
CA ALA A 51 -29.33 2.01 -13.69
C ALA A 51 -28.87 3.27 -12.94
N LYS A 52 -29.82 4.04 -12.43
CA LYS A 52 -29.55 5.25 -11.65
C LYS A 52 -28.70 4.89 -10.43
N ALA A 53 -27.71 5.73 -10.11
CA ALA A 53 -26.94 5.60 -8.88
C ALA A 53 -27.43 6.64 -7.86
N LYS A 54 -27.95 6.16 -6.72
CA LYS A 54 -28.32 7.03 -5.59
C LYS A 54 -27.19 7.02 -4.57
N LEU A 55 -26.54 8.16 -4.38
CA LEU A 55 -25.36 8.33 -3.52
C LEU A 55 -25.59 9.48 -2.53
N PRO A 56 -24.90 9.50 -1.38
CA PRO A 56 -24.94 10.65 -0.48
C PRO A 56 -24.31 11.88 -1.16
N LYS A 57 -24.86 13.07 -0.93
CA LYS A 57 -24.32 14.32 -1.51
C LYS A 57 -22.91 14.63 -1.01
N LYS A 58 -22.69 14.44 0.30
CA LYS A 58 -21.40 14.61 0.96
C LYS A 58 -20.91 13.27 1.49
N ILE A 59 -19.60 13.04 1.42
CA ILE A 59 -18.95 11.88 2.02
C ILE A 59 -17.81 12.35 2.91
N LYS A 60 -17.84 11.91 4.17
CA LYS A 60 -16.73 12.07 5.10
C LYS A 60 -15.53 11.25 4.64
N LEU A 61 -14.39 11.90 4.44
CA LEU A 61 -13.12 11.25 4.11
C LEU A 61 -12.56 10.53 5.33
N SER A 62 -13.08 9.33 5.59
CA SER A 62 -12.61 8.47 6.67
C SER A 62 -11.39 7.64 6.27
N GLU A 63 -10.64 7.18 7.28
CA GLU A 63 -9.49 6.28 7.11
C GLU A 63 -9.84 5.04 6.26
N ASP A 64 -10.92 4.34 6.59
CA ASP A 64 -11.34 3.15 5.84
C ASP A 64 -11.60 3.42 4.36
N LEU A 65 -12.14 4.62 4.04
CA LEU A 65 -12.43 5.00 2.66
C LEU A 65 -11.12 5.22 1.91
N MET A 66 -10.16 5.93 2.51
CA MET A 66 -8.83 6.17 1.94
C MET A 66 -8.05 4.87 1.73
N GLU A 67 -8.07 3.97 2.72
CA GLU A 67 -7.49 2.63 2.59
C GLU A 67 -8.18 1.80 1.51
N SER A 68 -9.50 1.87 1.39
CA SER A 68 -10.24 1.15 0.35
C SER A 68 -9.94 1.67 -1.06
N MET A 69 -9.68 2.97 -1.22
CA MET A 69 -9.20 3.53 -2.48
C MET A 69 -7.76 3.09 -2.79
N GLY A 70 -6.92 2.92 -1.77
CA GLY A 70 -5.60 2.30 -1.90
C GLY A 70 -5.68 0.81 -2.28
N LEU A 71 -6.63 0.06 -1.72
CA LEU A 71 -6.91 -1.32 -2.12
C LEU A 71 -7.33 -1.38 -3.60
N TYR A 72 -8.23 -0.48 -4.01
CA TYR A 72 -8.67 -0.37 -5.40
C TYR A 72 -7.54 0.03 -6.36
N PHE A 73 -6.57 0.83 -5.88
CA PHE A 73 -5.37 1.14 -6.64
C PHE A 73 -4.61 -0.13 -7.04
N GLY A 74 -4.49 -1.13 -6.17
CA GLY A 74 -3.86 -2.40 -6.51
C GLY A 74 -4.81 -3.36 -7.21
N ASP A 75 -5.77 -3.90 -6.46
CA ASP A 75 -6.65 -5.01 -6.85
C ASP A 75 -7.90 -4.61 -7.65
N GLY A 76 -8.14 -3.31 -7.83
CA GLY A 76 -9.29 -2.80 -8.58
C GLY A 76 -9.10 -2.85 -10.09
N GLN A 77 -10.18 -3.19 -10.81
CA GLN A 77 -10.18 -3.12 -12.27
C GLN A 77 -10.34 -1.66 -12.75
N LYS A 78 -9.22 -1.06 -13.14
CA LYS A 78 -9.14 0.34 -13.58
C LYS A 78 -9.31 0.52 -15.10
N ALA A 79 -9.06 -0.52 -15.89
CA ALA A 79 -9.13 -0.45 -17.35
C ALA A 79 -10.58 -0.19 -17.81
N ILE A 80 -10.74 0.83 -18.65
CA ILE A 80 -11.99 1.17 -19.34
C ILE A 80 -11.88 0.53 -20.73
N THR A 81 -12.61 -0.56 -20.93
CA THR A 81 -12.84 -1.20 -22.22
C THR A 81 -14.32 -1.13 -22.51
N SER A 82 -14.72 -1.37 -23.76
CA SER A 82 -16.13 -1.40 -24.17
C SER A 82 -17.01 -2.39 -23.38
N LYS A 83 -16.40 -3.32 -22.62
CA LYS A 83 -17.11 -4.25 -21.74
C LYS A 83 -16.94 -3.94 -20.25
N SER A 84 -15.94 -3.15 -19.86
CA SER A 84 -15.63 -2.87 -18.44
C SER A 84 -16.08 -1.51 -17.95
N TYR A 85 -16.45 -0.57 -18.83
CA TYR A 85 -17.03 0.72 -18.40
C TYR A 85 -18.32 0.57 -17.58
N GLN A 86 -18.95 -0.60 -17.66
CA GLN A 86 -20.26 -0.87 -17.05
C GLN A 86 -20.20 -1.27 -15.57
N ALA A 87 -19.02 -1.62 -15.04
CA ALA A 87 -18.94 -2.18 -13.69
C ALA A 87 -17.71 -1.77 -12.89
N MET A 88 -17.90 -1.53 -11.60
CA MET A 88 -16.82 -1.54 -10.62
C MET A 88 -16.52 -2.99 -10.25
N ARG A 89 -15.24 -3.36 -10.28
CA ARG A 89 -14.78 -4.70 -9.93
C ARG A 89 -13.58 -4.63 -9.00
N PHE A 90 -13.62 -5.45 -7.96
CA PHE A 90 -12.57 -5.59 -6.96
C PHE A 90 -12.39 -7.06 -6.61
N ALA A 91 -11.16 -7.56 -6.63
CA ALA A 91 -10.89 -8.98 -6.39
C ALA A 91 -9.80 -9.17 -5.34
N ASN A 92 -10.04 -10.00 -4.33
CA ASN A 92 -9.01 -10.36 -3.35
C ASN A 92 -9.29 -11.77 -2.78
N SER A 93 -8.27 -12.40 -2.20
CA SER A 93 -8.38 -13.73 -1.58
C SER A 93 -8.46 -13.68 -0.05
N ASP A 94 -8.08 -12.57 0.58
CA ASP A 94 -8.18 -12.36 2.02
C ASP A 94 -9.57 -11.80 2.40
N ALA A 95 -10.29 -12.56 3.22
CA ALA A 95 -11.62 -12.20 3.69
C ALA A 95 -11.68 -10.86 4.45
N ARG A 96 -10.62 -10.47 5.15
CA ARG A 96 -10.57 -9.21 5.90
C ARG A 96 -10.49 -8.02 4.95
N ILE A 97 -9.70 -8.14 3.89
CA ILE A 97 -9.60 -7.12 2.84
C ILE A 97 -10.94 -6.95 2.13
N ILE A 98 -11.61 -8.05 1.78
CA ILE A 98 -12.96 -8.02 1.19
C ILE A 98 -13.97 -7.33 2.12
N LYS A 99 -14.01 -7.70 3.40
CA LYS A 99 -14.89 -7.06 4.39
C LYS A 99 -14.64 -5.56 4.50
N LYS A 100 -13.37 -5.15 4.49
CA LYS A 100 -13.02 -3.72 4.57
C LYS A 100 -13.49 -2.95 3.34
N PHE A 101 -13.28 -3.50 2.16
CA PHE A 101 -13.77 -2.90 0.92
C PHE A 101 -15.31 -2.79 0.90
N LEU A 102 -16.02 -3.83 1.36
CA LEU A 102 -17.48 -3.81 1.50
C LEU A 102 -17.98 -2.69 2.44
N LYS A 103 -17.31 -2.48 3.58
CA LYS A 103 -17.64 -1.37 4.49
C LYS A 103 -17.52 0.00 3.81
N ALA A 104 -16.51 0.20 2.97
CA ALA A 104 -16.40 1.44 2.19
C ALA A 104 -17.54 1.59 1.16
N LEU A 105 -17.95 0.50 0.50
CA LEU A 105 -19.11 0.53 -0.41
C LEU A 105 -20.42 0.83 0.33
N GLN A 106 -20.58 0.34 1.56
CA GLN A 106 -21.75 0.66 2.40
C GLN A 106 -21.82 2.15 2.79
N LYS A 107 -20.67 2.81 2.99
CA LYS A 107 -20.60 4.28 3.16
C LYS A 107 -21.09 5.02 1.91
N LEU A 108 -20.93 4.41 0.74
CA LEU A 108 -21.50 4.86 -0.54
C LEU A 108 -22.93 4.34 -0.77
N LYS A 109 -23.62 3.87 0.27
CA LYS A 109 -25.00 3.35 0.24
C LYS A 109 -25.21 2.17 -0.72
N VAL A 110 -24.15 1.45 -1.10
CA VAL A 110 -24.25 0.20 -1.86
C VAL A 110 -24.67 -0.92 -0.92
N LYS A 111 -25.79 -1.59 -1.22
CA LYS A 111 -26.25 -2.75 -0.45
C LYS A 111 -25.61 -4.03 -0.99
N ASN A 112 -25.40 -5.01 -0.12
CA ASN A 112 -24.81 -6.30 -0.49
C ASN A 112 -25.62 -7.03 -1.57
N ASN A 113 -26.95 -6.86 -1.59
CA ASN A 113 -27.83 -7.45 -2.60
C ASN A 113 -27.65 -6.85 -4.01
N ASN A 114 -27.03 -5.67 -4.15
CA ASN A 114 -26.70 -5.07 -5.44
C ASN A 114 -25.40 -5.62 -6.04
N LEU A 115 -24.61 -6.36 -5.27
CA LEU A 115 -23.34 -6.91 -5.72
C LEU A 115 -23.53 -8.27 -6.35
N LYS A 116 -23.00 -8.46 -7.56
CA LYS A 116 -22.76 -9.78 -8.16
C LYS A 116 -21.40 -10.29 -7.72
N VAL A 117 -21.28 -11.61 -7.61
CA VAL A 117 -20.05 -12.25 -7.16
C VAL A 117 -19.60 -13.32 -8.14
N TYR A 118 -18.31 -13.24 -8.50
CA TYR A 118 -17.58 -14.26 -9.22
C TYR A 118 -16.53 -14.87 -8.29
N VAL A 119 -16.40 -16.20 -8.25
CA VAL A 119 -15.37 -16.87 -7.44
C VAL A 119 -14.45 -17.68 -8.35
N ARG A 120 -13.14 -17.50 -8.18
CA ARG A 120 -12.10 -18.26 -8.88
C ARG A 120 -11.36 -19.17 -7.90
N ILE A 121 -11.24 -20.45 -8.24
CA ILE A 121 -10.70 -21.49 -7.34
C ILE A 121 -9.69 -22.33 -8.09
N SER A 122 -8.63 -22.77 -7.41
CA SER A 122 -7.69 -23.74 -7.97
C SER A 122 -8.30 -25.14 -8.04
N THR A 123 -8.10 -25.85 -9.16
CA THR A 123 -8.57 -27.24 -9.34
C THR A 123 -7.99 -28.22 -8.31
N LEU A 124 -6.88 -27.88 -7.65
CA LEU A 124 -6.27 -28.67 -6.57
C LEU A 124 -7.13 -28.70 -5.29
N ARG A 125 -8.31 -28.05 -5.28
CA ARG A 125 -9.17 -27.85 -4.11
C ARG A 125 -10.63 -28.26 -4.36
N LYS A 126 -10.84 -29.47 -4.91
CA LYS A 126 -12.17 -30.00 -5.30
C LYS A 126 -13.21 -30.00 -4.17
N ASN A 127 -12.80 -30.14 -2.91
CA ASN A 127 -13.73 -30.28 -1.76
C ASN A 127 -14.05 -28.96 -1.04
N THR A 128 -14.00 -27.83 -1.73
CA THR A 128 -14.34 -26.54 -1.12
C THR A 128 -15.81 -26.18 -1.36
N LYS A 129 -16.50 -25.64 -0.35
CA LYS A 129 -17.84 -25.02 -0.46
C LYS A 129 -17.68 -23.48 -0.54
N PRO A 130 -17.12 -22.92 -1.63
CA PRO A 130 -16.71 -21.53 -1.74
C PRO A 130 -17.87 -20.54 -1.57
N ILE A 131 -19.03 -20.83 -2.16
CA ILE A 131 -20.22 -19.95 -2.08
C ILE A 131 -20.69 -19.86 -0.63
N ALA A 132 -20.82 -20.99 0.07
CA ALA A 132 -21.25 -20.99 1.47
C ALA A 132 -20.29 -20.19 2.36
N PHE A 133 -18.98 -20.39 2.17
CA PHE A 133 -17.96 -19.64 2.89
C PHE A 133 -18.06 -18.13 2.62
N TRP A 134 -17.99 -17.73 1.35
CA TRP A 134 -17.97 -16.32 0.99
C TRP A 134 -19.29 -15.62 1.29
N SER A 135 -20.43 -16.27 1.10
CA SER A 135 -21.74 -15.74 1.46
C SER A 135 -21.84 -15.46 2.96
N LYS A 136 -21.41 -16.40 3.81
CA LYS A 136 -21.34 -16.21 5.28
C LYS A 136 -20.41 -15.05 5.68
N ILE A 137 -19.26 -14.95 5.03
CA ILE A 137 -18.25 -13.93 5.35
C ILE A 137 -18.67 -12.52 4.91
N THR A 138 -19.33 -12.41 3.76
CA THR A 138 -19.65 -11.12 3.12
C THR A 138 -21.07 -10.66 3.37
N ASN A 139 -21.95 -11.53 3.86
CA ASN A 139 -23.40 -11.33 3.91
C ASN A 139 -23.99 -10.98 2.53
N ILE A 140 -23.39 -11.49 1.46
CA ILE A 140 -23.95 -11.42 0.11
C ILE A 140 -24.84 -12.64 -0.11
N PRO A 141 -26.08 -12.47 -0.59
CA PRO A 141 -26.98 -13.59 -0.85
C PRO A 141 -26.37 -14.61 -1.81
N LYS A 142 -26.57 -15.91 -1.55
CA LYS A 142 -26.04 -16.99 -2.41
C LYS A 142 -26.48 -16.84 -3.88
N LYS A 143 -27.71 -16.35 -4.13
CA LYS A 143 -28.24 -16.09 -5.49
C LYS A 143 -27.42 -15.07 -6.30
N ASN A 144 -26.62 -14.23 -5.64
CA ASN A 144 -25.77 -13.26 -6.31
C ASN A 144 -24.41 -13.84 -6.77
N PHE A 145 -24.08 -15.08 -6.37
CA PHE A 145 -22.88 -15.81 -6.80
C PHE A 145 -23.14 -16.47 -8.15
N TYR A 146 -23.04 -15.67 -9.22
CA TYR A 146 -23.48 -16.08 -10.55
C TYR A 146 -22.47 -16.97 -11.30
N LYS A 147 -21.20 -17.02 -10.87
CA LYS A 147 -20.17 -17.82 -11.56
C LYS A 147 -19.08 -18.30 -10.61
N ILE A 148 -18.74 -19.58 -10.71
CA ILE A 148 -17.51 -20.17 -10.19
C ILE A 148 -16.62 -20.56 -11.37
N SER A 149 -15.33 -20.31 -11.27
CA SER A 149 -14.35 -20.73 -12.27
C SER A 149 -13.22 -21.51 -11.62
N TRP A 150 -12.97 -22.69 -12.16
CA TRP A 150 -11.89 -23.56 -11.75
C TRP A 150 -10.67 -23.32 -12.63
N GLN A 151 -9.54 -22.94 -12.03
CA GLN A 151 -8.29 -22.70 -12.73
C GLN A 151 -7.29 -23.78 -12.37
N LYS A 152 -6.72 -24.44 -13.38
CA LYS A 152 -5.56 -25.32 -13.20
C LYS A 152 -4.40 -24.46 -12.73
N SER A 153 -3.86 -24.73 -11.53
CA SER A 153 -2.66 -24.07 -11.02
C SER A 153 -1.55 -25.10 -10.94
N LYS A 154 -0.38 -24.77 -11.50
CA LYS A 154 0.82 -25.62 -11.41
C LYS A 154 1.48 -25.53 -10.04
N HIS A 155 1.18 -24.50 -9.25
CA HIS A 155 1.83 -24.26 -7.97
C HIS A 155 0.87 -24.43 -6.79
N LYS A 156 1.39 -24.89 -5.65
CA LYS A 156 0.65 -24.92 -4.38
C LYS A 156 0.25 -23.48 -4.03
N THR A 157 -1.05 -23.19 -4.10
CA THR A 157 -1.60 -21.89 -3.71
C THR A 157 -1.48 -21.67 -2.20
N SER A 158 -1.37 -20.41 -1.79
CA SER A 158 -1.28 -20.04 -0.37
C SER A 158 -2.51 -20.53 0.41
N LYS A 159 -2.37 -20.72 1.74
CA LYS A 159 -3.50 -21.08 2.62
C LYS A 159 -4.67 -20.08 2.50
N ALA A 160 -4.40 -18.80 2.25
CA ALA A 160 -5.44 -17.77 2.08
C ALA A 160 -6.27 -18.00 0.80
N ALA A 161 -5.64 -18.49 -0.27
CA ALA A 161 -6.31 -18.82 -1.52
C ALA A 161 -7.07 -20.16 -1.50
N GLN A 162 -7.10 -20.88 -0.35
CA GLN A 162 -7.82 -22.15 -0.24
C GLN A 162 -9.32 -22.02 -0.51
N LYS A 163 -9.92 -20.87 -0.17
CA LYS A 163 -11.35 -20.60 -0.42
C LYS A 163 -11.58 -19.89 -1.77
N GLY A 164 -10.54 -19.77 -2.59
CA GLY A 164 -10.56 -19.05 -3.86
C GLY A 164 -10.39 -17.54 -3.70
N THR A 165 -10.29 -16.87 -4.85
CA THR A 165 -10.35 -15.41 -4.96
C THR A 165 -11.79 -15.02 -5.29
N ILE A 166 -12.37 -14.13 -4.50
CA ILE A 166 -13.70 -13.56 -4.77
C ILE A 166 -13.52 -12.25 -5.55
N THR A 167 -14.35 -12.03 -6.56
CA THR A 167 -14.48 -10.77 -7.28
C THR A 167 -15.86 -10.19 -7.02
N LEU A 168 -15.89 -9.03 -6.38
CA LEU A 168 -17.08 -8.22 -6.19
C LEU A 168 -17.34 -7.43 -7.47
N ILE A 169 -18.57 -7.44 -7.94
CA ILE A 169 -18.98 -6.76 -9.18
C ILE A 169 -20.23 -5.92 -8.89
N LEU A 170 -20.12 -4.62 -9.09
CA LEU A 170 -21.26 -3.71 -9.11
C LEU A 170 -21.50 -3.26 -10.55
N ALA A 171 -22.46 -3.90 -11.21
CA ALA A 171 -22.83 -3.62 -12.60
C ALA A 171 -23.75 -2.39 -12.69
N ASN A 172 -23.21 -1.23 -12.36
CA ASN A 172 -23.89 0.06 -12.46
C ASN A 172 -22.87 1.09 -12.99
N SER A 173 -23.03 1.53 -14.23
CA SER A 173 -22.08 2.42 -14.89
C SER A 173 -22.13 3.84 -14.32
N SER A 174 -23.31 4.33 -13.92
CA SER A 174 -23.45 5.62 -13.23
C SER A 174 -22.72 5.61 -11.90
N PHE A 175 -22.81 4.53 -11.11
CA PHE A 175 -22.02 4.38 -9.90
C PHE A 175 -20.53 4.33 -10.21
N ARG A 176 -20.13 3.54 -11.23
CA ARG A 176 -18.73 3.41 -11.64
C ARG A 176 -18.10 4.76 -11.97
N LEU A 177 -18.83 5.61 -12.68
CA LEU A 177 -18.42 6.97 -13.01
C LEU A 177 -18.07 7.79 -11.76
N VAL A 178 -18.97 7.78 -10.78
CA VAL A 178 -18.79 8.52 -9.52
C VAL A 178 -17.67 7.91 -8.69
N PHE A 179 -17.57 6.59 -8.64
CA PHE A 179 -16.53 5.88 -7.91
C PHE A 179 -15.13 6.19 -8.47
N ASP A 180 -14.98 6.22 -9.79
CA ASP A 180 -13.70 6.58 -10.41
C ASP A 180 -13.36 8.06 -10.22
N ALA A 181 -14.36 8.95 -10.22
CA ALA A 181 -14.16 10.37 -9.90
C ALA A 181 -13.68 10.55 -8.44
N LEU A 182 -14.35 9.89 -7.49
CA LEU A 182 -13.97 9.86 -6.07
C LEU A 182 -12.57 9.28 -5.88
N TYR A 183 -12.26 8.17 -6.53
CA TYR A 183 -10.94 7.56 -6.52
C TYR A 183 -9.86 8.52 -7.05
N LYS A 184 -10.11 9.19 -8.19
CA LYS A 184 -9.17 10.18 -8.75
C LYS A 184 -8.95 11.35 -7.80
N HIS A 185 -10.02 11.87 -7.20
CA HIS A 185 -9.94 12.98 -6.26
C HIS A 185 -9.10 12.61 -5.02
N ILE A 186 -9.40 11.47 -4.37
CA ILE A 186 -8.63 10.98 -3.22
C ILE A 186 -7.18 10.67 -3.60
N LYS A 187 -6.95 10.08 -4.78
CA LYS A 187 -5.60 9.83 -5.31
C LYS A 187 -4.80 11.13 -5.47
N THR A 188 -5.46 12.22 -5.86
CA THR A 188 -4.84 13.55 -5.95
C THR A 188 -4.54 14.13 -4.57
N LEU A 189 -5.50 14.09 -3.64
CA LEU A 189 -5.28 14.55 -2.25
C LEU A 189 -4.11 13.83 -1.59
N ALA A 190 -4.00 12.51 -1.78
CA ALA A 190 -2.90 11.71 -1.23
C ALA A 190 -1.51 12.19 -1.69
N LYS A 191 -1.38 12.86 -2.84
CA LYS A 191 -0.08 13.39 -3.32
C LYS A 191 0.45 14.57 -2.52
N TYR A 192 -0.39 15.22 -1.71
CA TYR A 192 -0.07 16.49 -1.06
C TYR A 192 -0.35 16.46 0.44
N ASN A 193 -1.17 15.54 0.92
CA ASN A 193 -1.54 15.44 2.33
C ASN A 193 -1.10 14.10 2.93
N LYS A 194 -0.21 14.15 3.94
CA LYS A 194 0.32 12.96 4.64
C LYS A 194 -0.76 12.13 5.34
N ASP A 195 -1.81 12.77 5.85
CA ASP A 195 -2.92 12.12 6.56
C ASP A 195 -3.83 11.34 5.60
N VAL A 196 -3.79 11.68 4.31
CA VAL A 196 -4.41 10.91 3.23
C VAL A 196 -3.44 9.89 2.64
N ALA A 197 -2.17 10.26 2.49
CA ALA A 197 -1.13 9.40 1.93
C ALA A 197 -0.92 8.11 2.73
N ALA A 198 -0.84 8.20 4.07
CA ALA A 198 -0.62 7.05 4.94
C ALA A 198 -1.70 5.96 4.83
N PRO A 199 -3.02 6.25 5.00
CA PRO A 199 -4.05 5.26 4.78
C PRO A 199 -4.15 4.79 3.33
N PHE A 200 -3.95 5.67 2.35
CA PHE A 200 -3.93 5.24 0.94
C PHE A 200 -2.79 4.24 0.67
N LEU A 201 -1.58 4.50 1.18
CA LEU A 201 -0.44 3.58 1.10
C LEU A 201 -0.67 2.27 1.85
N ARG A 202 -1.32 2.30 3.02
CA ARG A 202 -1.76 1.07 3.72
C ARG A 202 -2.57 0.19 2.79
N GLY A 203 -3.55 0.77 2.11
CA GLY A 203 -4.38 0.07 1.12
C GLY A 203 -3.55 -0.54 -0.03
N ILE A 204 -2.64 0.25 -0.61
CA ILE A 204 -1.75 -0.24 -1.69
C ILE A 204 -0.88 -1.41 -1.20
N ILE A 205 -0.25 -1.28 -0.03
CA ILE A 205 0.62 -2.32 0.54
C ILE A 205 -0.20 -3.56 0.89
N ALA A 206 -1.44 -3.42 1.33
CA ALA A 206 -2.32 -4.53 1.60
C ALA A 206 -2.67 -5.33 0.33
N ALA A 207 -2.91 -4.64 -0.79
CA ALA A 207 -3.15 -5.26 -2.10
C ALA A 207 -1.86 -5.85 -2.71
N ASP A 208 -0.89 -4.99 -3.05
CA ASP A 208 0.28 -5.34 -3.89
C ASP A 208 1.62 -5.36 -3.14
N GLY A 209 1.60 -5.08 -1.83
CA GLY A 209 2.80 -5.12 -1.01
C GLY A 209 3.27 -6.55 -0.72
N THR A 210 4.58 -6.73 -0.65
CA THR A 210 5.23 -7.95 -0.14
C THR A 210 6.21 -7.55 0.94
N VAL A 211 6.21 -8.28 2.04
CA VAL A 211 7.23 -8.17 3.10
C VAL A 211 8.07 -9.44 3.03
N TYR A 212 9.34 -9.28 2.66
CA TYR A 212 10.30 -10.36 2.51
C TYR A 212 11.41 -10.24 3.53
N PHE A 213 11.74 -11.37 4.16
CA PHE A 213 12.76 -11.47 5.19
C PHE A 213 13.38 -12.87 5.19
N ASP A 214 14.71 -12.96 5.04
CA ASP A 214 15.49 -14.20 5.09
C ASP A 214 16.68 -14.12 6.07
N GLY A 215 16.61 -13.20 7.04
CA GLY A 215 17.72 -12.90 7.97
C GLY A 215 18.67 -11.83 7.44
N ARG A 216 19.16 -11.99 6.20
CA ARG A 216 20.13 -11.07 5.56
C ARG A 216 19.41 -9.95 4.81
N HIS A 217 18.45 -10.30 3.97
CA HIS A 217 17.66 -9.38 3.17
C HIS A 217 16.35 -9.06 3.88
N ARG A 218 16.02 -7.76 3.89
CA ARG A 218 14.80 -7.25 4.52
C ARG A 218 14.24 -6.17 3.61
N GLU A 219 13.11 -6.47 3.00
CA GLU A 219 12.47 -5.54 2.08
C GLU A 219 10.96 -5.52 2.27
N VAL A 220 10.41 -4.33 2.11
CA VAL A 220 9.01 -4.16 1.71
C VAL A 220 9.02 -3.73 0.26
N SER A 221 8.34 -4.46 -0.61
CA SER A 221 8.23 -4.12 -2.03
C SER A 221 6.78 -3.96 -2.42
N ILE A 222 6.46 -2.93 -3.21
CA ILE A 222 5.11 -2.67 -3.73
C ILE A 222 5.14 -2.91 -5.24
N ALA A 223 4.44 -3.93 -5.71
CA ALA A 223 4.38 -4.25 -7.14
C ALA A 223 3.61 -3.15 -7.90
N ALA A 224 4.16 -2.69 -9.02
CA ALA A 224 3.54 -1.74 -9.92
C ALA A 224 4.19 -1.79 -11.30
N LYS A 225 3.46 -2.33 -12.28
CA LYS A 225 3.93 -2.51 -13.67
C LYS A 225 4.18 -1.20 -14.41
N TYR A 226 3.39 -0.16 -14.17
CA TYR A 226 3.56 1.09 -14.91
C TYR A 226 4.52 2.04 -14.19
N LYS A 227 5.50 2.61 -14.92
CA LYS A 227 6.45 3.61 -14.40
C LYS A 227 5.74 4.78 -13.68
N LYS A 228 4.63 5.27 -14.25
CA LYS A 228 3.81 6.34 -13.63
C LYS A 228 3.28 5.99 -12.25
N ASP A 229 2.92 4.72 -12.03
CA ASP A 229 2.39 4.25 -10.75
C ASP A 229 3.53 4.08 -9.73
N ARG A 230 4.72 3.62 -10.16
CA ARG A 230 5.92 3.61 -9.31
C ARG A 230 6.33 5.02 -8.87
N ILE A 231 6.34 6.00 -9.78
CA ILE A 231 6.61 7.41 -9.46
C ILE A 231 5.59 7.92 -8.45
N TYR A 232 4.31 7.62 -8.66
CA TYR A 232 3.24 7.99 -7.75
C TYR A 232 3.45 7.40 -6.34
N ILE A 233 3.74 6.10 -6.23
CA ILE A 233 4.02 5.41 -4.96
C ILE A 233 5.23 6.04 -4.26
N LYS A 234 6.33 6.31 -4.99
CA LYS A 234 7.51 6.98 -4.44
C LYS A 234 7.17 8.36 -3.86
N LYS A 235 6.35 9.14 -4.57
CA LYS A 235 5.89 10.45 -4.07
C LYS A 235 5.12 10.31 -2.76
N LEU A 236 4.21 9.33 -2.65
CA LEU A 236 3.49 9.07 -1.40
C LEU A 236 4.43 8.67 -0.26
N LEU A 237 5.42 7.80 -0.53
CA LEU A 237 6.41 7.37 0.46
C LEU A 237 7.26 8.55 0.97
N SER A 238 7.67 9.45 0.06
CA SER A 238 8.44 10.64 0.43
C SER A 238 7.69 11.58 1.37
N LEU A 239 6.36 11.70 1.27
CA LEU A 239 5.54 12.49 2.21
C LEU A 239 5.58 11.92 3.63
N LEU A 240 5.86 10.63 3.78
CA LEU A 240 6.04 9.94 5.05
C LEU A 240 7.53 9.80 5.40
N GLU A 241 8.38 10.57 4.72
CA GLU A 241 9.83 10.55 4.84
C GLU A 241 10.47 9.16 4.62
N ILE A 242 9.77 8.27 3.93
CA ILE A 242 10.29 6.95 3.53
C ILE A 242 10.97 7.16 2.18
N LEU A 243 12.27 6.90 2.14
CA LEU A 243 13.08 7.05 0.93
C LEU A 243 13.28 5.68 0.28
N PRO A 244 12.45 5.28 -0.69
CA PRO A 244 12.59 3.98 -1.34
C PRO A 244 13.91 3.88 -2.10
N ASN A 245 14.35 2.65 -2.34
CA ASN A 245 15.50 2.34 -3.19
C ASN A 245 15.14 2.52 -4.69
N LYS A 246 16.08 2.17 -5.57
CA LYS A 246 15.81 2.09 -7.02
C LYS A 246 14.68 1.09 -7.31
N ASP A 247 13.97 1.31 -8.41
CA ASP A 247 12.94 0.36 -8.85
C ASP A 247 13.61 -1.00 -9.10
N ASN A 248 12.95 -2.07 -8.66
CA ASN A 248 13.27 -3.40 -9.12
C ASN A 248 12.52 -3.61 -10.44
N LEU A 249 13.25 -3.81 -11.53
CA LEU A 249 12.74 -3.94 -12.90
C LEU A 249 13.23 -5.25 -13.52
N THR A 250 13.11 -6.36 -12.79
CA THR A 250 13.39 -7.68 -13.37
C THR A 250 12.20 -8.15 -14.21
N PRO A 251 12.38 -9.08 -15.16
CA PRO A 251 11.29 -9.63 -15.97
C PRO A 251 10.13 -10.21 -15.14
N THR A 252 10.42 -10.64 -13.92
CA THR A 252 9.44 -11.24 -12.99
C THR A 252 8.91 -10.28 -11.94
N LYS A 253 9.54 -9.10 -11.77
CA LYS A 253 9.21 -8.16 -10.70
C LYS A 253 9.45 -6.72 -11.14
N GLU A 254 8.34 -5.98 -11.27
CA GLU A 254 8.34 -4.53 -11.40
C GLU A 254 7.78 -3.91 -10.11
N ALA A 255 8.65 -3.37 -9.26
CA ALA A 255 8.25 -2.92 -7.92
C ALA A 255 9.05 -1.72 -7.41
N VAL A 256 8.42 -0.94 -6.52
CA VAL A 256 9.12 0.01 -5.65
C VAL A 256 9.62 -0.76 -4.44
N THR A 257 10.95 -0.77 -4.22
CA THR A 257 11.57 -1.49 -3.10
C THR A 257 11.94 -0.53 -1.97
N ILE A 258 11.72 -0.98 -0.74
CA ILE A 258 12.00 -0.22 0.47
C ILE A 258 12.83 -1.11 1.38
N THR A 259 14.09 -0.73 1.58
CA THR A 259 15.05 -1.45 2.42
C THR A 259 15.64 -0.52 3.48
N GLY A 260 16.37 -1.13 4.42
CA GLY A 260 17.10 -0.43 5.46
C GLY A 260 16.26 -0.13 6.69
N PHE A 261 16.87 -0.30 7.87
CA PHE A 261 16.22 -0.19 9.17
C PHE A 261 15.36 1.07 9.31
N SER A 262 15.94 2.25 9.05
CA SER A 262 15.24 3.53 9.21
C SER A 262 13.95 3.62 8.39
N ASN A 263 13.95 3.15 7.14
CA ASN A 263 12.74 3.12 6.32
C ASN A 263 11.72 2.10 6.83
N LEU A 264 12.16 0.92 7.27
CA LEU A 264 11.29 -0.12 7.82
C LEU A 264 10.65 0.32 9.15
N THR A 265 11.39 1.03 10.01
CA THR A 265 10.86 1.65 11.22
C THR A 265 9.83 2.73 10.88
N LYS A 266 10.04 3.52 9.82
CA LYS A 266 9.04 4.49 9.35
C LYS A 266 7.77 3.81 8.82
N ILE A 267 7.90 2.70 8.08
CA ILE A 267 6.76 1.87 7.67
C ILE A 267 5.97 1.39 8.90
N GLN A 268 6.66 0.92 9.94
CA GLN A 268 6.03 0.49 11.20
C GLN A 268 5.37 1.68 11.93
N LYS A 269 6.07 2.82 12.07
CA LYS A 269 5.58 4.04 12.71
C LYS A 269 4.27 4.54 12.08
N HIS A 270 4.16 4.46 10.76
CA HIS A 270 2.96 4.84 10.01
C HIS A 270 1.93 3.70 9.88
N ASN A 271 2.15 2.56 10.55
CA ASN A 271 1.29 1.38 10.52
C ASN A 271 0.99 0.87 9.10
N LEU A 272 1.93 1.00 8.15
CA LEU A 272 1.64 0.80 6.73
C LEU A 272 1.29 -0.66 6.35
N CYS A 273 1.54 -1.64 7.23
CA CYS A 273 1.21 -3.04 7.01
C CYS A 273 0.00 -3.55 7.83
N SER A 274 -0.63 -2.71 8.65
CA SER A 274 -1.66 -3.14 9.62
C SER A 274 -2.92 -3.73 8.99
N LEU A 275 -3.21 -3.39 7.74
CA LEU A 275 -4.32 -3.95 6.98
C LEU A 275 -4.19 -5.46 6.71
N HIS A 276 -2.97 -5.99 6.73
CA HIS A 276 -2.71 -7.39 6.44
C HIS A 276 -1.84 -8.00 7.54
N PRO A 277 -2.44 -8.64 8.56
CA PRO A 277 -1.72 -9.09 9.76
C PRO A 277 -0.49 -9.96 9.51
N LYS A 278 -0.46 -10.77 8.44
CA LYS A 278 0.76 -11.54 8.10
C LYS A 278 1.91 -10.66 7.60
N LYS A 279 1.61 -9.55 6.92
CA LYS A 279 2.62 -8.58 6.43
C LYS A 279 3.15 -7.78 7.62
N GLU A 280 2.25 -7.34 8.50
CA GLU A 280 2.59 -6.68 9.76
C GLU A 280 3.46 -7.55 10.67
N LEU A 281 3.07 -8.80 10.92
CA LEU A 281 3.87 -9.74 11.70
C LEU A 281 5.27 -9.90 11.11
N LYS A 282 5.38 -10.16 9.80
CA LYS A 282 6.67 -10.27 9.11
C LYS A 282 7.52 -9.00 9.22
N LEU A 283 6.91 -7.82 9.16
CA LEU A 283 7.62 -6.55 9.34
C LEU A 283 8.16 -6.43 10.76
N ASN A 284 7.34 -6.75 11.75
CA ASN A 284 7.74 -6.73 13.16
C ASN A 284 8.88 -7.71 13.44
N ASP A 285 8.81 -8.93 12.90
CA ASP A 285 9.87 -9.94 13.02
C ASP A 285 11.17 -9.48 12.33
N ALA A 286 11.04 -8.86 11.14
CA ALA A 286 12.17 -8.29 10.42
C ALA A 286 12.82 -7.12 11.17
N LEU A 287 12.09 -6.39 12.02
CA LEU A 287 12.62 -5.31 12.86
C LEU A 287 13.24 -5.84 14.15
N LYS A 288 12.63 -6.82 14.81
CA LYS A 288 13.17 -7.45 16.05
C LYS A 288 14.53 -8.10 15.83
N THR A 289 14.70 -8.74 14.68
CA THR A 289 15.96 -9.45 14.34
C THR A 289 17.07 -8.50 13.88
N TYR A 290 16.87 -7.17 13.92
CA TYR A 290 17.86 -6.19 13.47
C TYR A 290 18.94 -6.01 14.53
N LYS A 291 19.84 -7.01 14.65
CA LYS A 291 20.90 -7.05 15.67
C LYS A 291 21.87 -5.87 15.60
N ASN A 292 22.03 -5.24 14.43
CA ASN A 292 22.93 -4.10 14.26
C ASN A 292 22.27 -3.06 13.36
N ILE A 293 22.08 -1.83 13.84
CA ILE A 293 21.68 -0.71 12.98
C ILE A 293 22.79 -0.50 11.96
N CYS A 294 22.52 -0.85 10.69
CA CYS A 294 23.42 -0.54 9.59
C CYS A 294 23.14 0.90 9.18
N TYR A 295 24.08 1.80 9.49
CA TYR A 295 24.06 3.14 8.94
C TYR A 295 24.19 3.09 7.42
N ARG A 296 23.56 4.04 6.72
CA ARG A 296 23.89 4.29 5.30
C ARG A 296 25.40 4.53 5.18
N LYS A 297 25.97 4.17 4.02
CA LYS A 297 27.40 4.40 3.73
C LYS A 297 27.73 5.87 4.06
N GLY A 298 28.77 6.09 4.86
CA GLY A 298 29.19 7.42 5.33
C GLY A 298 28.49 7.94 6.59
N VAL A 299 27.22 7.60 6.86
CA VAL A 299 26.49 8.13 8.04
C VAL A 299 27.13 7.69 9.36
N GLY A 300 27.58 6.43 9.45
CA GLY A 300 28.29 5.95 10.64
C GLY A 300 29.59 6.70 10.90
N LYS A 301 30.31 7.03 9.82
CA LYS A 301 31.53 7.83 9.86
C LYS A 301 31.21 9.25 10.36
N LEU A 302 30.21 9.93 9.78
CA LEU A 302 29.77 11.26 10.23
C LEU A 302 29.35 11.31 11.70
N LYS A 303 28.62 10.30 12.19
CA LYS A 303 28.22 10.23 13.60
C LYS A 303 29.40 10.02 14.55
N VAL A 304 30.40 9.22 14.16
CA VAL A 304 31.65 9.09 14.93
C VAL A 304 32.32 10.45 15.07
N MET A 305 32.40 11.22 13.98
CA MET A 305 33.01 12.56 14.02
C MET A 305 32.22 13.54 14.87
N ALA A 306 30.89 13.55 14.78
CA ALA A 306 30.05 14.41 15.63
C ALA A 306 30.31 14.12 17.13
N LEU A 307 30.33 12.85 17.52
CA LEU A 307 30.63 12.45 18.91
C LEU A 307 32.05 12.81 19.34
N LEU A 308 33.04 12.75 18.44
CA LEU A 308 34.41 13.15 18.74
C LEU A 308 34.58 14.67 18.89
N LYS A 309 33.84 15.46 18.11
CA LYS A 309 33.81 16.92 18.24
C LYS A 309 33.18 17.38 19.55
N GLU A 310 32.20 16.64 20.04
CA GLU A 310 31.62 16.89 21.36
C GLU A 310 32.64 16.60 22.46
N ASN A 311 33.28 15.42 22.44
CA ASN A 311 34.22 15.00 23.48
C ASN A 311 35.21 13.93 22.97
N PRO A 312 36.50 14.02 23.36
CA PRO A 312 37.45 12.92 23.23
C PRO A 312 36.88 11.60 23.75
N SER A 313 36.97 10.54 22.97
CA SER A 313 36.30 9.27 23.31
C SER A 313 37.12 8.05 22.88
N THR A 314 36.98 6.95 23.62
CA THR A 314 37.58 5.67 23.24
C THR A 314 36.73 4.93 22.22
N VAL A 315 37.33 4.00 21.48
CA VAL A 315 36.62 3.14 20.51
C VAL A 315 35.43 2.43 21.16
N THR A 316 35.61 1.89 22.36
CA THR A 316 34.56 1.20 23.13
C THR A 316 33.41 2.14 23.51
N LYS A 317 33.71 3.36 24.00
CA LYS A 317 32.67 4.36 24.33
C LYS A 317 31.87 4.75 23.09
N LEU A 318 32.54 5.02 21.97
CA LEU A 318 31.89 5.33 20.69
C LEU A 318 31.06 4.15 20.17
N ALA A 319 31.60 2.94 20.23
CA ALA A 319 30.91 1.71 19.83
C ALA A 319 29.63 1.47 20.63
N LYS A 320 29.68 1.67 21.96
CA LYS A 320 28.52 1.60 22.85
C LYS A 320 27.48 2.67 22.53
N LYS A 321 27.89 3.94 22.43
CA LYS A 321 26.98 5.07 22.07
C LYS A 321 26.30 4.86 20.71
N LEU A 322 27.01 4.31 19.73
CA LEU A 322 26.49 4.06 18.39
C LEU A 322 25.78 2.71 18.25
N ASN A 323 25.83 1.84 19.27
CA ASN A 323 25.39 0.44 19.21
C ASN A 323 26.01 -0.31 18.01
N ARG A 324 27.35 -0.33 17.94
CA ARG A 324 28.14 -0.91 16.85
C ARG A 324 29.27 -1.78 17.39
N LYS A 325 29.76 -2.70 16.56
CA LYS A 325 31.01 -3.42 16.83
C LYS A 325 32.19 -2.44 16.80
N GLU A 326 33.10 -2.57 17.76
CA GLU A 326 34.31 -1.73 17.86
C GLU A 326 35.14 -1.71 16.57
N ASN A 327 35.30 -2.85 15.90
CA ASN A 327 36.04 -2.94 14.63
C ASN A 327 35.48 -2.03 13.53
N ALA A 328 34.16 -1.80 13.52
CA ALA A 328 33.55 -0.89 12.55
C ALA A 328 33.90 0.57 12.89
N VAL A 329 33.87 0.93 14.17
CA VAL A 329 34.24 2.27 14.66
C VAL A 329 35.72 2.54 14.41
N ARG A 330 36.60 1.58 14.76
CA ARG A 330 38.05 1.67 14.53
C ARG A 330 38.37 1.90 13.05
N ARG A 331 37.64 1.28 12.13
CA ARG A 331 37.80 1.51 10.68
C ARG A 331 37.49 2.96 10.29
N TYR A 332 36.44 3.56 10.85
CA TYR A 332 36.10 4.97 10.59
C TYR A 332 37.15 5.91 11.17
N LEU A 333 37.61 5.64 12.38
CA LEU A 333 38.63 6.45 13.07
C LEU A 333 39.96 6.45 12.32
N ARG A 334 40.46 5.28 11.90
CA ARG A 334 41.66 5.17 11.05
C ARG A 334 41.53 5.91 9.72
N GLN A 335 40.33 5.93 9.14
CA GLN A 335 40.09 6.71 7.93
C GLN A 335 40.16 8.22 8.22
N TYR A 336 39.64 8.68 9.35
CA TYR A 336 39.74 10.08 9.76
C TYR A 336 41.17 10.50 10.12
N GLU A 337 41.95 9.61 10.72
CA GLU A 337 43.39 9.77 10.97
C GLU A 337 44.15 10.01 9.67
N LYS A 338 43.93 9.16 8.67
CA LYS A 338 44.51 9.30 7.34
C LYS A 338 44.09 10.61 6.65
N GLU A 339 42.89 11.11 6.95
CA GLU A 339 42.38 12.38 6.43
C GLU A 339 42.80 13.61 7.26
N GLY A 340 43.60 13.43 8.32
CA GLY A 340 44.02 14.51 9.23
C GLY A 340 42.89 15.11 10.09
N LYS A 341 41.73 14.44 10.16
CA LYS A 341 40.52 14.94 10.85
C LYS A 341 40.37 14.43 12.28
N ALA A 342 41.18 13.45 12.67
CA ALA A 342 41.22 12.95 14.04
C ALA A 342 42.62 12.46 14.35
N ILE A 343 43.07 12.65 15.58
CA ILE A 343 44.34 12.12 16.07
C ILE A 343 44.09 11.07 17.15
N ARG A 344 44.95 10.05 17.15
CA ARG A 344 45.00 9.05 18.21
C ARG A 344 45.95 9.56 19.29
N LYS A 345 45.41 9.80 20.48
CA LYS A 345 46.20 10.07 21.69
C LYS A 345 46.30 8.78 22.48
N THR A 346 47.52 8.36 22.78
CA THR A 346 47.78 7.25 23.69
C THR A 346 47.28 7.66 25.07
N ALA A 347 46.28 6.95 25.61
CA ALA A 347 45.77 7.26 26.95
C ALA A 347 46.20 6.21 27.97
N ILE A 348 46.29 6.72 29.20
CA ILE A 348 46.83 6.17 30.44
C ILE A 348 46.42 4.72 30.68
N GLN A 349 47.38 3.93 31.15
CA GLN A 349 47.28 2.51 31.48
C GLN A 349 46.03 2.23 32.32
N THR A 350 45.13 1.37 31.84
CA THR A 350 44.00 0.94 32.68
C THR A 350 44.48 -0.13 33.66
N SER A 351 44.44 0.20 34.96
CA SER A 351 45.17 -0.44 36.06
C SER A 351 44.91 -1.94 36.28
N ARG A 352 43.94 -2.56 35.60
CA ARG A 352 43.58 -3.97 35.81
C ARG A 352 44.03 -4.95 34.73
N THR A 353 44.42 -4.48 33.54
CA THR A 353 44.75 -5.40 32.43
C THR A 353 46.04 -5.06 31.69
N GLY A 354 46.73 -3.98 32.06
CA GLY A 354 47.89 -3.47 31.33
C GLY A 354 47.58 -2.99 29.90
N ARG A 355 46.31 -3.00 29.47
CA ARG A 355 45.90 -2.53 28.15
C ARG A 355 45.71 -1.02 28.15
N TYR A 356 46.36 -0.36 27.20
CA TYR A 356 46.14 1.06 26.91
C TYR A 356 44.84 1.23 26.13
N ALA A 357 44.01 2.18 26.54
CA ALA A 357 42.82 2.56 25.80
C ALA A 357 43.20 3.66 24.81
N GLU A 358 43.00 3.43 23.51
CA GLU A 358 43.18 4.48 22.51
C GLU A 358 42.09 5.55 22.68
N VAL A 359 42.49 6.78 23.02
CA VAL A 359 41.59 7.94 23.04
C VAL A 359 41.74 8.68 21.73
N TRP A 360 40.60 8.94 21.10
CA TRP A 360 40.54 9.65 19.83
C TRP A 360 40.02 11.06 20.06
N VAL A 361 40.62 12.02 19.37
CA VAL A 361 40.27 13.45 19.43
C VAL A 361 40.02 13.94 18.01
N ALA A 362 38.94 14.69 17.78
CA ALA A 362 38.75 15.38 16.51
C ALA A 362 39.78 16.52 16.38
N CYS A 363 40.36 16.68 15.18
CA CYS A 363 41.22 17.83 14.88
C CYS A 363 40.41 19.06 14.50
#